data_AF-K1ZJG7-F1
#
_entry.id   AF-K1ZJG7-F1
#
_cell.length_a   1.000
_cell.length_b   1.000
_cell.length_c   1.000
_cell.angle_alpha   90.00
_cell.angle_beta   90.00
_cell.angle_gamma   90.00
#
_symmetry.space_group_name_H-M   'P 1'
#
loop_
_entity.id
_entity.type
_entity.pdbx_description
1 polymer ?
#
loop_
_entity_poly.entity_id
_entity_poly.type
_entity_poly.pdbx_seq_one_letter_code
_entity_poly.pdbx_strand_id
1 'polypeptide(L)'
;MKKQLADSCPGYWAVTAIALATAVITSAAVTFIYHNLFAQQIRVVDMKGFMMNQKVLLSTGQIDEAQWLNNLNAYEERLQNEPANHVVLLKEVVLRNGKELHLQ
;
A
#
# COMPACT_ATOMS: atom_id res chain seq x y z
N MET A 1 -28.27 -50.89 18.38
CA MET A 1 -27.23 -50.31 17.49
C MET A 1 -27.90 -49.39 16.48
N LYS A 2 -27.23 -48.27 16.16
CA LYS A 2 -27.57 -47.22 15.18
C LYS A 2 -28.54 -46.13 15.66
N LYS A 3 -27.95 -45.13 16.32
CA LYS A 3 -28.49 -43.77 16.44
C LYS A 3 -28.73 -43.23 15.03
N GLN A 4 -29.98 -42.87 14.71
CA GLN A 4 -30.26 -42.05 13.54
C GLN A 4 -29.69 -40.65 13.81
N LEU A 5 -28.66 -40.29 13.03
CA LEU A 5 -28.28 -38.89 12.85
C LEU A 5 -29.46 -38.23 12.12
N ALA A 6 -30.24 -37.45 12.86
CA ALA A 6 -31.21 -36.57 12.26
C ALA A 6 -30.42 -35.55 11.42
N ASP A 7 -30.44 -35.74 10.10
CA ASP A 7 -30.00 -34.73 9.16
C ASP A 7 -30.78 -33.45 9.47
N SER A 8 -30.11 -32.54 10.16
CA SER A 8 -30.66 -31.25 10.56
C SER A 8 -30.70 -30.37 9.32
N CYS A 9 -31.72 -30.58 8.48
CA CYS A 9 -32.00 -29.67 7.36
C CYS A 9 -32.16 -28.26 7.95
N PRO A 10 -31.24 -27.33 7.64
CA PRO A 10 -31.34 -25.98 8.17
C PRO A 10 -32.65 -25.36 7.69
N GLY A 11 -33.43 -24.79 8.61
CA GLY A 11 -34.67 -24.09 8.26
C GLY A 11 -34.39 -22.95 7.29
N TYR A 12 -35.37 -22.56 6.47
CA TYR A 12 -35.23 -21.53 5.44
C TYR A 12 -34.55 -20.25 5.95
N TRP A 13 -34.85 -19.83 7.18
CA TRP A 13 -34.22 -18.70 7.84
C TRP A 13 -32.71 -18.83 8.07
N ALA A 14 -32.25 -20.02 8.47
CA ALA A 14 -30.83 -20.30 8.65
C ALA A 14 -30.09 -20.27 7.30
N VAL A 15 -30.70 -20.83 6.25
CA VAL A 15 -30.14 -20.80 4.90
C VAL A 15 -30.05 -19.38 4.37
N THR A 16 -31.09 -18.56 4.56
CA THR A 16 -31.08 -17.15 4.14
C THR A 16 -30.06 -16.32 4.91
N ALA A 17 -29.89 -16.56 6.22
CA ALA A 17 -28.92 -15.84 7.02
C ALA A 17 -27.48 -16.17 6.61
N ILE A 18 -27.19 -17.44 6.35
CA ILE A 18 -25.88 -17.88 5.85
C ILE A 18 -25.61 -17.30 4.46
N ALA A 19 -26.58 -17.35 3.56
CA ALA A 19 -26.44 -16.79 2.20
C ALA A 19 -26.19 -15.27 2.22
N LEU A 20 -26.84 -14.54 3.13
CA LEU A 20 -26.65 -13.10 3.27
C LEU A 20 -25.27 -12.79 3.88
N ALA A 21 -24.86 -13.55 4.89
CA ALA A 21 -23.54 -13.40 5.49
C ALA A 21 -22.42 -13.70 4.49
N THR A 22 -22.53 -14.78 3.71
CA THR A 22 -21.53 -15.10 2.68
C THR A 22 -21.49 -14.03 1.59
N ALA A 23 -22.62 -13.53 1.11
CA ALA A 23 -22.65 -12.46 0.13
C ALA A 23 -21.92 -11.19 0.61
N VAL A 24 -22.17 -10.77 1.87
CA VAL A 24 -21.51 -9.60 2.46
C VAL A 24 -20.01 -9.83 2.62
N ILE A 25 -19.61 -11.00 3.15
CA ILE A 25 -18.20 -11.34 3.36
C ILE A 25 -17.47 -11.40 2.01
N THR A 26 -18.05 -12.05 1.01
CA THR A 26 -17.44 -12.16 -0.32
C THR A 26 -17.32 -10.79 -0.98
N SER A 27 -18.35 -9.94 -0.89
CA SER A 27 -18.27 -8.57 -1.43
C SER A 27 -17.16 -7.77 -0.75
N ALA A 28 -17.10 -7.78 0.58
CA ALA A 28 -16.08 -7.07 1.33
C ALA A 28 -14.66 -7.58 1.02
N ALA A 29 -14.48 -8.90 0.94
CA ALA A 29 -13.22 -9.53 0.60
C ALA A 29 -12.76 -9.15 -0.81
N VAL A 30 -13.65 -9.21 -1.80
CA VAL A 30 -13.33 -8.86 -3.18
C VAL A 30 -12.95 -7.39 -3.29
N THR A 31 -13.70 -6.48 -2.67
CA THR A 31 -13.36 -5.05 -2.68
C THR A 31 -12.03 -4.77 -1.98
N PHE A 32 -11.76 -5.42 -0.85
CA PHE A 32 -10.51 -5.26 -0.12
C PHE A 32 -9.31 -5.76 -0.94
N ILE A 33 -9.41 -6.95 -1.51
CA ILE A 33 -8.38 -7.54 -2.38
C ILE A 33 -8.16 -6.63 -3.60
N TYR A 34 -9.23 -6.16 -4.23
CA TYR A 34 -9.15 -5.26 -5.37
C TYR A 34 -8.46 -3.95 -5.02
N HIS A 35 -8.83 -3.32 -3.90
CA HIS A 35 -8.23 -2.07 -3.47
C HIS A 35 -6.75 -2.23 -3.12
N ASN A 36 -6.37 -3.34 -2.46
CA ASN A 36 -5.00 -3.53 -1.99
C ASN A 36 -4.04 -3.99 -3.11
N LEU A 37 -4.52 -4.80 -4.07
CA LEU A 37 -3.66 -5.39 -5.09
C LEU A 37 -3.72 -4.67 -6.44
N PHE A 38 -4.86 -4.06 -6.80
CA PHE A 38 -5.09 -3.59 -8.18
C PHE A 38 -5.35 -2.10 -8.29
N ALA A 39 -5.95 -1.46 -7.29
CA ALA A 39 -6.18 -0.02 -7.34
C ALA A 39 -4.83 0.73 -7.36
N GLN A 40 -4.63 1.53 -8.41
CA GLN A 40 -3.41 2.31 -8.55
C GLN A 40 -3.37 3.44 -7.52
N GLN A 41 -2.45 3.35 -6.56
CA GLN A 41 -2.25 4.40 -5.57
C GLN A 41 -1.20 5.38 -6.07
N ILE A 42 -1.61 6.63 -6.31
CA ILE A 42 -0.69 7.70 -6.71
C ILE A 42 0.07 8.16 -5.48
N ARG A 43 1.39 7.94 -5.46
CA ARG A 43 2.27 8.45 -4.42
C ARG A 43 3.21 9.51 -4.98
N VAL A 44 3.37 10.59 -4.24
CA VAL A 44 4.14 11.74 -4.70
C VAL A 44 5.45 11.82 -3.93
N VAL A 45 6.56 11.97 -4.65
CA VAL A 45 7.92 11.99 -4.12
C VAL A 45 8.58 13.34 -4.42
N ASP A 46 9.22 13.94 -3.41
CA ASP A 46 9.89 15.25 -3.50
C ASP A 46 11.41 15.07 -3.64
N MET A 47 11.86 14.88 -4.88
CA MET A 47 13.28 14.68 -5.18
C MET A 47 14.09 15.95 -4.94
N LYS A 48 13.54 17.12 -5.28
CA LYS A 48 14.25 18.40 -5.12
C LYS A 48 14.48 18.72 -3.65
N GLY A 49 13.48 18.49 -2.78
CA GLY A 49 13.60 18.64 -1.34
C GLY A 49 14.69 17.73 -0.75
N PHE A 50 14.72 16.46 -1.17
CA PHE A 50 15.76 15.51 -0.76
C PHE A 50 17.16 15.99 -1.15
N MET A 51 17.36 16.37 -2.42
CA MET A 51 18.66 16.85 -2.92
C MET A 51 19.13 18.13 -2.23
N MET A 52 18.20 19.05 -1.92
CA MET A 52 18.50 20.28 -1.19
C MET A 52 19.00 19.97 0.23
N ASN A 53 18.33 19.06 0.94
CA ASN A 53 18.74 18.64 2.28
C ASN A 53 20.10 17.95 2.27
N GLN A 54 20.33 17.04 1.32
CA GLN A 54 21.62 16.35 1.19
C GLN A 54 22.77 17.31 0.88
N LYS A 55 22.52 18.32 0.02
CA LYS A 55 23.51 19.36 -0.27
C LYS A 55 23.85 20.19 0.97
N VAL A 56 22.85 20.52 1.78
CA VAL A 56 23.08 21.22 3.06
C VAL A 56 23.93 20.34 3.98
N LEU A 57 23.57 19.07 4.16
CA LEU A 57 24.31 18.14 5.01
C LEU A 57 25.77 17.98 4.57
N LEU A 58 26.03 17.81 3.27
CA LEU A 58 27.38 17.79 2.68
C LEU A 58 28.12 19.10 2.93
N SER A 59 27.48 20.25 2.70
CA SER A 59 28.11 21.57 2.89
C SER A 59 28.44 21.88 4.36
N THR A 60 27.69 21.30 5.29
CA THR A 60 27.93 21.41 6.73
C THR A 60 28.93 20.38 7.26
N GLY A 61 29.43 19.48 6.40
CA GLY A 61 30.34 18.40 6.79
C GLY A 61 29.71 17.35 7.71
N GLN A 62 28.38 17.33 7.84
CA GLN A 62 27.65 16.35 8.66
C GLN A 62 27.60 14.97 8.00
N ILE A 63 27.77 14.91 6.68
CA ILE A 63 27.92 13.67 5.91
C ILE A 63 29.11 13.81 4.95
N ASP A 64 29.79 12.71 4.70
CA ASP A 64 30.83 12.58 3.67
C ASP A 64 30.24 12.10 2.33
N GLU A 65 31.00 12.20 1.25
CA GLU A 65 30.61 11.81 -0.10
C GLU A 65 30.18 10.33 -0.17
N ALA A 66 30.85 9.45 0.57
CA ALA A 66 30.47 8.03 0.67
C ALA A 66 29.10 7.82 1.34
N GLN A 67 28.79 8.60 2.38
CA GLN A 67 27.48 8.57 3.04
C GLN A 67 26.39 9.16 2.15
N TRP A 68 26.70 10.21 1.40
CA TRP A 68 25.78 10.77 0.43
C TRP A 68 25.39 9.76 -0.66
N LEU A 69 26.37 9.02 -1.21
CA LEU A 69 26.12 7.98 -2.19
C LEU A 69 25.24 6.85 -1.61
N ASN A 70 25.50 6.43 -0.37
CA ASN A 70 24.69 5.42 0.31
C ASN A 70 23.24 5.87 0.53
N ASN A 71 23.04 7.14 0.91
CA ASN A 71 21.70 7.69 1.08
C ASN A 71 20.94 7.77 -0.25
N LEU A 72 21.64 8.07 -1.35
CA LEU A 72 21.05 8.09 -2.68
C LEU A 72 20.65 6.68 -3.13
N ASN A 73 21.52 5.68 -2.92
CA ASN A 73 21.22 4.28 -3.21
C ASN A 73 20.04 3.76 -2.40
N ALA A 74 19.98 4.08 -1.10
CA ALA A 74 18.85 3.69 -0.24
C ALA A 74 17.54 4.35 -0.69
N TYR A 75 17.61 5.59 -1.18
CA TYR A 75 16.45 6.30 -1.73
C TYR A 75 15.97 5.67 -3.04
N GLU A 76 16.88 5.30 -3.94
CA GLU A 76 16.57 4.58 -5.18
C GLU A 76 16.01 3.18 -4.90
N GLU A 77 16.59 2.44 -3.97
CA GLU A 77 16.11 1.11 -3.57
C GLU A 77 14.68 1.17 -3.02
N ARG A 78 14.34 2.19 -2.22
CA ARG A 78 12.98 2.39 -1.71
C ARG A 78 11.98 2.74 -2.81
N LEU A 79 12.41 3.50 -3.81
CA LEU A 79 11.60 3.79 -5.00
C LEU A 79 11.35 2.54 -5.84
N GLN A 80 12.37 1.71 -6.02
CA GLN A 80 12.27 0.45 -6.78
C GLN A 80 11.47 -0.62 -6.05
N ASN A 81 11.50 -0.62 -4.71
CA ASN A 81 10.73 -1.54 -3.87
C ASN A 81 9.26 -1.11 -3.67
N GLU A 82 8.84 0.01 -4.25
CA GLU A 82 7.44 0.44 -4.18
C GLU A 82 6.57 -0.55 -5.00
N PRO A 83 5.41 -0.99 -4.48
CA PRO A 83 4.63 -2.04 -5.11
C PRO A 83 4.13 -1.64 -6.51
N ALA A 84 4.04 -2.59 -7.45
CA ALA A 84 3.69 -2.33 -8.86
C ALA A 84 2.34 -1.64 -9.09
N ASN A 85 1.44 -1.64 -8.10
CA ASN A 85 0.19 -0.87 -8.11
C ASN A 85 0.36 0.58 -7.63
N HIS A 86 1.58 1.10 -7.49
CA HIS A 86 1.82 2.48 -7.14
C HIS A 86 2.43 3.23 -8.33
N VAL A 87 1.84 4.37 -8.64
CA VAL A 87 2.42 5.30 -9.63
C VAL A 87 3.14 6.37 -8.85
N VAL A 88 4.47 6.35 -8.91
CA VAL A 88 5.32 7.37 -8.29
C VAL A 88 5.40 8.58 -9.21
N LEU A 89 4.97 9.74 -8.71
CA LEU A 89 5.04 11.00 -9.43
C LEU A 89 5.95 11.97 -8.68
N LEU A 90 6.71 12.78 -9.41
CA LEU A 90 7.49 13.85 -8.81
C LEU A 90 6.55 14.97 -8.33
N LYS A 91 6.76 15.45 -7.10
CA LYS A 91 5.97 16.51 -6.47
C LYS A 91 5.93 17.79 -7.29
N GLU A 92 6.99 18.04 -8.05
CA GLU A 92 7.19 19.19 -8.91
C GLU A 92 6.29 19.14 -10.17
N VAL A 93 5.76 17.97 -10.53
CA VAL A 93 4.86 17.78 -11.70
C VAL A 93 3.38 17.76 -11.26
N VAL A 94 3.09 17.44 -10.00
CA VAL A 94 1.70 17.34 -9.50
C VAL A 94 1.27 18.65 -8.85
N LEU A 95 0.39 19.40 -9.53
CA LEU A 95 -0.03 20.74 -9.11
C LEU A 95 -1.05 20.77 -7.94
N ARG A 96 -1.69 19.64 -7.57
CA ARG A 96 -2.58 19.55 -6.38
C ARG A 96 -3.03 18.09 -6.05
N ASN A 97 -3.17 17.78 -4.75
CA ASN A 97 -3.88 16.63 -4.13
C ASN A 97 -3.26 15.22 -4.17
N GLY A 98 -1.97 15.04 -4.45
CA GLY A 98 -1.32 13.73 -4.32
C GLY A 98 -1.01 13.36 -2.86
N LYS A 99 -1.12 12.07 -2.51
CA LYS A 99 -0.73 11.57 -1.18
C LYS A 99 0.80 11.48 -1.13
N GLU A 100 1.41 12.21 -0.21
CA GLU A 100 2.87 12.30 -0.12
C GLU A 100 3.51 11.00 0.40
N LEU A 101 4.59 10.56 -0.25
CA LEU A 101 5.44 9.47 0.20
C LEU A 101 6.54 10.06 1.10
N HIS A 102 6.43 9.82 2.41
CA HIS A 102 7.48 10.21 3.35
C HIS A 102 8.56 9.12 3.40
N LEU A 103 9.64 9.32 2.64
CA LEU A 103 10.83 8.49 2.70
C LEU A 103 11.71 9.02 3.85
N GLN A 104 11.75 8.30 4.99
CA GLN A 104 12.55 8.64 6.18
C GLN A 104 14.03 8.34 6.00
#